data_AF-A0A656GI12-F1
#
_entry.id   AF-A0A656GI12-F1
#
_cell.length_a   1.000
_cell.length_b   1.000
_cell.length_c   1.000
_cell.angle_alpha   90.00
_cell.angle_beta   90.00
_cell.angle_gamma   90.00
#
_symmetry.space_group_name_H-M   'P 1'
#
loop_
_entity.id
_entity.type
_entity.pdbx_description
1 polymer ?
#
loop_
_entity_poly.entity_id
_entity_poly.type
_entity_poly.pdbx_seq_one_letter_code
_entity_poly.pdbx_strand_id
1 'polypeptide(L)'
;FIRVVDRDLELIDSNNDTLSIRLTCSNRDLPLMLPFGGERGDFNIPSNSVIKDIRCLRKPTATVRVPLGNGVIWRLISHLSLNHTSLVSKGREVLLELLSLYNYRNVSAIRKQINGIVSVSSEPVVARIGHPRPNFVRGVGITLKFDESQYTGSGVFLFGMVLDHFFGQYCSMNSFTQLTLRTVQREKRVVQWPPRTGDQPLV
;
A
#
# COMPACT_ATOMS: atom_id res chain seq x y z
N PHE A 1 -7.26 23.68 -15.27
CA PHE A 1 -8.14 24.84 -15.54
C PHE A 1 -8.90 25.14 -14.27
N ILE A 2 -8.97 26.40 -13.88
CA ILE A 2 -9.82 26.84 -12.77
C ILE A 2 -11.14 27.26 -13.40
N ARG A 3 -12.25 26.78 -12.87
CA ARG A 3 -13.61 27.12 -13.30
C ARG A 3 -14.39 27.50 -12.06
N VAL A 4 -15.20 28.55 -12.17
CA VAL A 4 -16.11 29.00 -11.12
C VAL A 4 -17.51 28.61 -11.57
N VAL A 5 -18.21 27.86 -10.71
CA VAL A 5 -19.58 27.41 -10.95
C VAL A 5 -20.44 27.76 -9.74
N ASP A 6 -21.73 27.90 -9.94
CA ASP A 6 -22.69 28.10 -8.86
C ASP A 6 -23.07 26.76 -8.17
N ARG A 7 -24.11 26.80 -7.33
CA ARG A 7 -24.59 25.61 -6.61
C ARG A 7 -25.26 24.58 -7.52
N ASP A 8 -25.79 25.03 -8.66
CA ASP A 8 -26.46 24.20 -9.66
C ASP A 8 -25.48 23.72 -10.74
N LEU A 9 -24.18 23.98 -10.55
CA LEU A 9 -23.06 23.65 -11.44
C LEU A 9 -23.07 24.42 -12.77
N GLU A 10 -23.78 25.54 -12.83
CA GLU A 10 -23.77 26.43 -13.98
C GLU A 10 -22.53 27.34 -13.93
N LEU A 11 -21.97 27.64 -15.11
CA LEU A 11 -20.81 28.51 -15.22
C LEU A 11 -21.19 29.95 -14.87
N ILE A 12 -20.47 30.54 -13.92
CA ILE A 12 -20.66 31.93 -13.55
C ILE A 12 -19.86 32.80 -14.52
N ASP A 13 -20.56 33.57 -15.36
CA ASP A 13 -19.98 34.51 -16.31
C ASP A 13 -19.92 35.92 -15.69
N SER A 14 -19.07 36.08 -14.67
CA SER A 14 -18.87 37.38 -14.00
C SER A 14 -17.54 37.98 -14.42
N ASN A 15 -17.59 39.15 -15.06
CA ASN A 15 -16.42 39.86 -15.57
C ASN A 15 -15.74 40.81 -14.57
N ASN A 16 -16.32 41.04 -13.39
CA ASN A 16 -15.86 42.05 -12.42
C ASN A 16 -15.49 41.52 -11.03
N ASP A 17 -15.44 40.20 -10.84
CA ASP A 17 -15.11 39.62 -9.54
C ASP A 17 -13.62 39.27 -9.42
N THR A 18 -13.04 39.51 -8.24
CA THR A 18 -11.68 39.10 -7.91
C THR A 18 -11.68 37.89 -7.00
N LEU A 19 -11.03 36.81 -7.43
CA LEU A 19 -10.88 35.60 -6.63
C LEU A 19 -9.45 35.49 -6.08
N SER A 20 -9.29 35.50 -4.75
CA SER A 20 -8.03 35.17 -4.09
C SER A 20 -8.00 33.68 -3.75
N ILE A 21 -7.06 32.95 -4.36
CA ILE A 21 -6.91 31.51 -4.17
C ILE A 21 -5.52 31.16 -3.66
N ARG A 22 -5.48 30.20 -2.73
CA ARG A 22 -4.24 29.58 -2.26
C ARG A 22 -4.18 28.16 -2.82
N LEU A 23 -3.14 27.87 -3.59
CA LEU A 23 -2.95 26.58 -4.26
C LEU A 23 -1.67 25.89 -3.80
N THR A 24 -1.70 24.57 -3.75
CA THR A 24 -0.51 23.73 -3.62
C THR A 24 -0.21 23.11 -4.99
N CYS A 25 0.94 23.47 -5.57
CA CYS A 25 1.33 23.07 -6.93
C CYS A 25 2.56 22.14 -6.91
N SER A 26 2.75 21.36 -7.97
CA SER A 26 3.98 20.57 -8.18
C SER A 26 4.52 20.73 -9.60
N ASN A 27 5.84 20.56 -9.75
CA ASN A 27 6.54 20.68 -11.03
C ASN A 27 6.55 19.38 -11.84
N ARG A 28 5.72 18.39 -11.48
CA ARG A 28 5.54 17.12 -12.18
C ARG A 28 6.88 16.43 -12.47
N ASP A 29 7.20 16.23 -13.75
CA ASP A 29 8.36 15.47 -14.20
C ASP A 29 9.66 16.29 -14.20
N LEU A 30 9.61 17.58 -13.86
CA LEU A 30 10.81 18.43 -13.80
C LEU A 30 11.92 17.86 -12.89
N PRO A 31 11.64 17.34 -11.68
CA PRO A 31 12.68 16.73 -10.83
C PRO A 31 13.36 15.52 -11.47
N LEU A 32 12.73 14.83 -12.43
CA LEU A 32 13.35 13.70 -13.12
C LEU A 32 14.50 14.13 -14.03
N MET A 33 14.49 15.39 -14.47
CA MET A 33 15.52 15.99 -15.33
C MET A 33 16.74 16.49 -14.54
N LEU A 34 16.69 16.46 -13.20
CA LEU A 34 17.83 16.85 -12.38
C LEU A 34 19.02 15.91 -12.64
N PRO A 35 20.24 16.46 -12.86
CA PRO A 35 21.45 15.65 -12.86
C PRO A 35 21.59 14.99 -11.48
N PHE A 36 22.02 13.73 -11.47
CA PHE A 36 22.08 12.92 -10.26
C PHE A 36 23.44 12.22 -10.17
N GLY A 37 24.07 12.29 -9.00
CA GLY A 37 25.34 11.60 -8.71
C GLY A 37 26.58 12.40 -9.07
N GLY A 38 26.49 13.74 -9.13
CA GLY A 38 27.63 14.60 -9.40
C GLY A 38 28.60 14.68 -8.22
N GLU A 39 29.92 14.81 -8.49
CA GLU A 39 30.95 14.90 -7.44
C GLU A 39 30.80 16.13 -6.54
N ARG A 40 30.21 17.22 -7.08
CA ARG A 40 29.98 18.52 -6.41
C ARG A 40 28.58 18.66 -5.79
N GLY A 41 27.87 17.55 -5.58
CA GLY A 41 26.47 17.58 -5.14
C GLY A 41 25.46 17.68 -6.28
N ASP A 42 24.19 17.48 -5.96
CA ASP A 42 23.08 17.50 -6.93
C ASP A 42 22.31 18.83 -6.94
N PHE A 43 22.67 19.76 -6.04
CA PHE A 43 22.01 21.06 -5.88
C PHE A 43 23.02 22.19 -5.76
N ASN A 44 22.62 23.37 -6.27
CA ASN A 44 23.38 24.60 -6.10
C ASN A 44 23.12 25.19 -4.71
N ILE A 45 24.18 25.41 -3.95
CA ILE A 45 24.13 26.00 -2.62
C ILE A 45 24.55 27.48 -2.71
N PRO A 46 23.84 28.41 -2.04
CA PRO A 46 24.26 29.82 -1.97
C PRO A 46 25.65 29.98 -1.34
N SER A 47 26.40 30.98 -1.79
CA SER A 47 27.81 31.22 -1.46
C SER A 47 28.09 31.40 0.05
N ASN A 48 27.09 31.79 0.84
CA ASN A 48 27.23 32.04 2.29
C ASN A 48 26.67 30.89 3.16
N SER A 49 26.61 29.67 2.61
CA SER A 49 26.11 28.51 3.35
C SER A 49 27.21 27.82 4.15
N VAL A 50 26.86 27.33 5.35
CA VAL A 50 27.71 26.47 6.19
C VAL A 50 27.69 25.02 5.70
N ILE A 51 26.77 24.68 4.77
CA ILE A 51 26.60 23.35 4.22
C ILE A 51 27.57 23.13 3.06
N LYS A 52 28.39 22.09 3.15
CA LYS A 52 29.39 21.74 2.14
C LYS A 52 28.76 21.28 0.82
N ASP A 53 27.90 20.26 0.87
CA ASP A 53 27.23 19.68 -0.30
C ASP A 53 25.83 19.16 0.08
N ILE A 54 24.91 19.12 -0.89
CA ILE A 54 23.62 18.43 -0.79
C ILE A 54 23.57 17.38 -1.90
N ARG A 55 23.31 16.13 -1.51
CA ARG A 55 23.28 14.98 -2.42
C ARG A 55 21.97 14.22 -2.28
N CYS A 56 21.38 13.84 -3.39
CA CYS A 56 20.29 12.89 -3.45
C CYS A 56 20.84 11.49 -3.20
N LEU A 57 20.21 10.74 -2.29
CA LEU A 57 20.56 9.32 -2.09
C LEU A 57 20.06 8.42 -3.22
N ARG A 58 19.01 8.87 -3.92
CA ARG A 58 18.39 8.18 -5.05
C ARG A 58 17.89 9.19 -6.07
N LYS A 59 17.89 8.81 -7.34
CA LYS A 59 17.33 9.63 -8.41
C LYS A 59 15.85 9.92 -8.13
N PRO A 60 15.38 11.18 -8.31
CA PRO A 60 13.96 11.50 -8.23
C PRO A 60 13.13 10.60 -9.14
N THR A 61 12.01 10.10 -8.62
CA THR A 61 11.15 9.19 -9.39
C THR A 61 10.26 9.97 -10.35
N ALA A 62 9.92 9.38 -11.50
CA ALA A 62 8.96 9.96 -12.44
C ALA A 62 7.59 10.21 -11.79
N THR A 63 6.84 11.20 -12.27
CA THR A 63 5.48 11.44 -11.76
C THR A 63 4.60 10.23 -12.03
N VAL A 64 3.76 9.90 -11.05
CA VAL A 64 2.71 8.90 -11.22
C VAL A 64 1.41 9.60 -11.44
N ARG A 65 0.68 9.20 -12.49
CA ARG A 65 -0.73 9.50 -12.62
C ARG A 65 -1.51 8.23 -12.43
N VAL A 66 -2.44 8.25 -11.47
CA VAL A 66 -3.41 7.16 -11.34
C VAL A 66 -4.28 7.19 -12.60
N PRO A 67 -4.43 6.07 -13.32
CA PRO A 67 -5.31 6.02 -14.48
C PRO A 67 -6.75 6.28 -14.02
N LEU A 68 -7.31 7.42 -14.39
CA LEU A 68 -8.72 7.76 -14.19
C LEU A 68 -9.50 7.15 -15.36
N GLY A 69 -9.86 5.86 -15.25
CA GLY A 69 -10.57 5.10 -16.30
C GLY A 69 -10.71 3.62 -15.95
N ASN A 70 -11.51 2.86 -16.73
CA ASN A 70 -11.71 1.40 -16.59
C ASN A 70 -12.36 0.91 -15.28
N GLY A 71 -13.19 1.73 -14.64
CA GLY A 71 -13.87 1.32 -13.40
C GLY A 71 -12.92 1.09 -12.21
N VAL A 72 -11.67 1.58 -12.27
CA VAL A 72 -10.68 1.44 -11.18
C VAL A 72 -11.20 2.03 -9.87
N ILE A 73 -11.90 3.17 -9.93
CA ILE A 73 -12.56 3.79 -8.77
C ILE A 73 -13.64 2.86 -8.22
N TRP A 74 -14.44 2.23 -9.09
CA TRP A 74 -15.46 1.26 -8.66
C TRP A 74 -14.83 0.00 -8.06
N ARG A 75 -13.75 -0.52 -8.62
CA ARG A 75 -12.99 -1.65 -8.03
C ARG A 75 -12.40 -1.28 -6.67
N LEU A 76 -11.91 -0.05 -6.51
CA LEU A 76 -11.43 0.46 -5.22
C LEU A 76 -12.57 0.61 -4.20
N ILE A 77 -13.74 1.09 -4.61
CA ILE A 77 -14.94 1.18 -3.75
C ILE A 77 -15.40 -0.22 -3.34
N SER A 78 -15.54 -1.15 -4.29
CA SER A 78 -15.85 -2.55 -4.01
C SER A 78 -14.83 -3.18 -3.07
N HIS A 79 -13.56 -2.80 -3.20
CA HIS A 79 -12.49 -3.20 -2.31
C HIS A 79 -12.63 -2.65 -0.87
N LEU A 80 -13.04 -1.40 -0.70
CA LEU A 80 -13.29 -0.83 0.64
C LEU A 80 -14.49 -1.49 1.33
N SER A 81 -15.39 -2.11 0.58
CA SER A 81 -16.52 -2.89 1.09
C SER A 81 -16.21 -4.38 1.32
N LEU A 82 -14.96 -4.82 1.13
CA LEU A 82 -14.59 -6.23 1.29
C LEU A 82 -14.86 -6.70 2.72
N ASN A 83 -15.75 -7.68 2.85
CA ASN A 83 -15.95 -8.45 4.07
C ASN A 83 -15.03 -9.67 4.07
N HIS A 84 -14.55 -10.05 5.25
CA HIS A 84 -13.66 -11.20 5.50
C HIS A 84 -14.12 -12.53 4.87
N THR A 85 -15.42 -12.70 4.62
CA THR A 85 -16.01 -13.86 3.92
C THR A 85 -15.47 -14.05 2.49
N SER A 86 -15.07 -12.98 1.81
CA SER A 86 -14.54 -13.04 0.45
C SER A 86 -13.15 -13.67 0.34
N LEU A 87 -12.38 -13.72 1.45
CA LEU A 87 -11.05 -14.34 1.49
C LEU A 87 -11.09 -15.87 1.60
N VAL A 88 -12.25 -16.47 1.90
CA VAL A 88 -12.35 -17.89 2.29
C VAL A 88 -12.47 -18.84 1.08
N SER A 89 -13.12 -18.45 -0.02
CA SER A 89 -13.41 -19.36 -1.15
C SER A 89 -12.62 -19.07 -2.44
N LYS A 90 -12.22 -17.82 -2.69
CA LYS A 90 -11.38 -17.38 -3.82
C LYS A 90 -10.27 -16.43 -3.37
N GLY A 91 -9.72 -16.69 -2.18
CA GLY A 91 -8.85 -15.75 -1.47
C GLY A 91 -7.61 -15.33 -2.24
N ARG A 92 -7.05 -16.23 -3.07
CA ARG A 92 -5.88 -15.92 -3.90
C ARG A 92 -6.26 -14.95 -5.02
N GLU A 93 -7.21 -15.31 -5.87
CA GLU A 93 -7.56 -14.53 -7.05
C GLU A 93 -8.01 -13.12 -6.66
N VAL A 94 -8.82 -13.03 -5.61
CA VAL A 94 -9.28 -11.75 -5.04
C VAL A 94 -8.09 -10.92 -4.52
N LEU A 95 -7.16 -11.53 -3.79
CA LEU A 95 -5.98 -10.83 -3.29
C LEU A 95 -5.04 -10.37 -4.43
N LEU A 96 -4.87 -11.17 -5.49
CA LEU A 96 -4.06 -10.78 -6.64
C LEU A 96 -4.68 -9.61 -7.40
N GLU A 97 -5.99 -9.66 -7.64
CA GLU A 97 -6.73 -8.58 -8.29
C GLU A 97 -6.63 -7.29 -7.48
N LEU A 98 -6.81 -7.41 -6.17
CA LEU A 98 -6.67 -6.32 -5.20
C LEU A 98 -5.29 -5.67 -5.24
N LEU A 99 -4.23 -6.47 -5.11
CA LEU A 99 -2.87 -5.96 -5.15
C LEU A 99 -2.53 -5.33 -6.52
N SER A 100 -3.13 -5.85 -7.59
CA SER A 100 -2.95 -5.32 -8.94
C SER A 100 -3.52 -3.90 -9.09
N LEU A 101 -4.53 -3.50 -8.31
CA LEU A 101 -5.05 -2.12 -8.29
C LEU A 101 -3.98 -1.11 -7.85
N TYR A 102 -3.03 -1.54 -7.01
CA TYR A 102 -1.95 -0.69 -6.51
C TYR A 102 -0.73 -0.66 -7.45
N ASN A 103 -0.70 -1.48 -8.51
CA ASN A 103 0.36 -1.45 -9.52
C ASN A 103 0.05 -0.44 -10.65
N TYR A 104 -0.16 0.82 -10.29
CA TYR A 104 -0.53 1.90 -11.21
C TYR A 104 0.52 2.17 -12.32
N ARG A 105 1.80 1.87 -12.06
CA ARG A 105 2.90 2.00 -13.04
C ARG A 105 3.08 0.76 -13.93
N ASN A 106 2.28 -0.28 -13.72
CA ASN A 106 2.38 -1.56 -14.40
C ASN A 106 3.81 -2.14 -14.40
N VAL A 107 4.51 -2.02 -13.28
CA VAL A 107 5.91 -2.45 -13.15
C VAL A 107 5.97 -3.98 -13.15
N SER A 108 6.80 -4.56 -14.02
CA SER A 108 6.96 -6.01 -14.16
C SER A 108 7.42 -6.67 -12.85
N ALA A 109 8.35 -6.05 -12.11
CA ALA A 109 8.82 -6.56 -10.82
C ALA A 109 7.67 -6.67 -9.79
N ILE A 110 6.81 -5.66 -9.69
CA ILE A 110 5.64 -5.69 -8.80
C ILE A 110 4.66 -6.77 -9.26
N ARG A 111 4.42 -6.90 -10.56
CA ARG A 111 3.57 -7.96 -11.11
C ARG A 111 4.10 -9.37 -10.78
N LYS A 112 5.42 -9.58 -10.84
CA LYS A 112 6.06 -10.84 -10.41
C LYS A 112 5.85 -11.10 -8.93
N GLN A 113 6.07 -10.10 -8.06
CA GLN A 113 5.83 -10.23 -6.62
C GLN A 113 4.35 -10.53 -6.30
N ILE A 114 3.41 -9.92 -7.01
CA ILE A 114 1.97 -10.23 -6.88
C ILE A 114 1.71 -11.67 -7.32
N ASN A 115 2.18 -12.08 -8.50
CA ASN A 115 1.99 -13.45 -8.99
C ASN A 115 2.75 -14.51 -8.16
N GLY A 116 3.75 -14.10 -7.38
CA GLY A 116 4.49 -14.93 -6.44
C GLY A 116 3.67 -15.44 -5.26
N ILE A 117 2.44 -14.94 -5.06
CA ILE A 117 1.49 -15.53 -4.12
C ILE A 117 0.92 -16.81 -4.72
N VAL A 118 1.34 -17.94 -4.17
CA VAL A 118 0.99 -19.29 -4.65
C VAL A 118 -0.36 -19.73 -4.11
N SER A 119 -0.62 -19.50 -2.82
CA SER A 119 -1.89 -19.84 -2.20
C SER A 119 -2.20 -18.94 -1.01
N VAL A 120 -3.50 -18.75 -0.77
CA VAL A 120 -4.06 -18.09 0.41
C VAL A 120 -5.06 -19.07 1.02
N SER A 121 -4.92 -19.37 2.30
CA SER A 121 -5.90 -20.16 3.03
C SER A 121 -6.26 -19.46 4.33
N SER A 122 -7.50 -19.63 4.76
CA SER A 122 -8.01 -19.08 6.01
C SER A 122 -8.71 -20.16 6.83
N GLU A 123 -8.47 -20.19 8.12
CA GLU A 123 -9.12 -21.10 9.05
C GLU A 123 -9.57 -20.36 10.32
N PRO A 124 -10.69 -20.75 10.95
CA PRO A 124 -11.05 -20.24 12.27
C PRO A 124 -9.98 -20.64 13.30
N VAL A 125 -9.48 -19.69 14.07
CA VAL A 125 -8.52 -19.93 15.15
C VAL A 125 -9.04 -19.36 16.46
N VAL A 126 -8.58 -19.91 17.57
CA VAL A 126 -8.88 -19.39 18.91
C VAL A 126 -7.56 -19.06 19.58
N ALA A 127 -7.44 -17.82 20.06
CA ALA A 127 -6.30 -17.40 20.84
C ALA A 127 -6.74 -16.91 22.21
N ARG A 128 -5.88 -17.10 23.19
CA ARG A 128 -6.04 -16.57 24.54
C ARG A 128 -5.43 -15.17 24.56
N ILE A 129 -6.28 -14.14 24.72
CA ILE A 129 -5.90 -12.74 24.54
C ILE A 129 -6.24 -11.94 25.81
N GLY A 130 -5.37 -11.00 26.16
CA GLY A 130 -5.54 -10.07 27.27
C GLY A 130 -4.76 -10.45 28.54
N HIS A 131 -4.33 -9.43 29.28
CA HIS A 131 -3.66 -9.55 30.57
C HIS A 131 -4.27 -8.51 31.53
N PRO A 132 -4.49 -8.79 32.84
CA PRO A 132 -4.16 -10.01 33.60
C PRO A 132 -5.24 -11.11 33.56
N ARG A 133 -6.41 -10.83 32.99
CA ARG A 133 -7.52 -11.79 32.84
C ARG A 133 -7.71 -12.15 31.37
N PRO A 134 -6.98 -13.16 30.88
CA PRO A 134 -7.09 -13.59 29.48
C PRO A 134 -8.44 -14.25 29.19
N ASN A 135 -9.03 -13.89 28.04
CA ASN A 135 -10.23 -14.52 27.50
C ASN A 135 -9.91 -15.26 26.19
N PHE A 136 -10.72 -16.26 25.86
CA PHE A 136 -10.63 -16.93 24.57
C PHE A 136 -11.40 -16.12 23.53
N VAL A 137 -10.69 -15.60 22.54
CA VAL A 137 -11.26 -14.85 21.42
C VAL A 137 -11.19 -15.72 20.18
N ARG A 138 -12.23 -15.67 19.35
CA ARG A 138 -12.23 -16.29 18.02
C ARG A 138 -11.64 -15.32 17.02
N GLY A 139 -10.78 -15.82 16.16
CA GLY A 139 -10.13 -15.06 15.11
C GLY A 139 -10.04 -15.86 13.81
N VAL A 140 -9.37 -15.27 12.83
CA VAL A 140 -9.10 -15.89 11.53
C VAL A 140 -7.59 -16.05 11.36
N GLY A 141 -7.14 -17.29 11.25
CA GLY A 141 -5.77 -17.64 10.90
C GLY A 141 -5.63 -17.61 9.39
N ILE A 142 -4.72 -16.79 8.88
CA ILE A 142 -4.45 -16.65 7.44
C ILE A 142 -3.08 -17.25 7.17
N THR A 143 -3.00 -18.19 6.23
CA THR A 143 -1.72 -18.74 5.76
C THR A 143 -1.48 -18.32 4.32
N LEU A 144 -0.38 -17.60 4.11
CA LEU A 144 0.12 -17.25 2.79
C LEU A 144 1.29 -18.14 2.40
N LYS A 145 1.25 -18.66 1.18
CA LYS A 145 2.38 -19.37 0.57
C LYS A 145 2.96 -18.54 -0.56
N PHE A 146 4.24 -18.19 -0.46
CA PHE A 146 4.97 -17.46 -1.48
C PHE A 146 5.98 -18.35 -2.23
N ASP A 147 6.25 -18.00 -3.48
CA ASP A 147 7.40 -18.51 -4.23
C ASP A 147 8.55 -17.49 -4.12
N GLU A 148 9.59 -17.79 -3.32
CA GLU A 148 10.73 -16.89 -3.07
C GLU A 148 11.46 -16.46 -4.36
N SER A 149 11.38 -17.25 -5.44
CA SER A 149 12.02 -16.93 -6.72
C SER A 149 11.45 -15.68 -7.39
N GLN A 150 10.21 -15.29 -7.06
CA GLN A 150 9.55 -14.11 -7.60
C GLN A 150 9.88 -12.82 -6.82
N TYR A 151 10.63 -12.92 -5.73
CA TYR A 151 10.93 -11.81 -4.82
C TYR A 151 12.42 -11.43 -4.84
N THR A 152 13.12 -11.64 -5.96
CA THR A 152 14.54 -11.28 -6.10
C THR A 152 14.79 -9.80 -5.78
N GLY A 153 15.71 -9.53 -4.85
CA GLY A 153 16.05 -8.17 -4.41
C GLY A 153 15.14 -7.57 -3.31
N SER A 154 14.02 -8.22 -2.98
CA SER A 154 13.09 -7.80 -1.93
C SER A 154 12.68 -8.99 -1.07
N GLY A 155 12.98 -9.03 0.23
CA GLY A 155 12.62 -10.19 1.04
C GLY A 155 11.09 -10.42 1.12
N VAL A 156 10.64 -11.68 1.06
CA VAL A 156 9.23 -12.08 1.27
C VAL A 156 8.68 -11.63 2.64
N PHE A 157 9.56 -11.48 3.62
CA PHE A 157 9.21 -11.07 4.98
C PHE A 157 8.60 -9.67 5.02
N LEU A 158 9.21 -8.68 4.37
CA LEU A 158 8.72 -7.30 4.37
C LEU A 158 7.33 -7.22 3.72
N PHE A 159 7.14 -7.92 2.61
CA PHE A 159 5.84 -7.98 1.95
C PHE A 159 4.80 -8.66 2.84
N GLY A 160 5.17 -9.74 3.53
CA GLY A 160 4.34 -10.40 4.53
C GLY A 160 3.95 -9.47 5.70
N MET A 161 4.87 -8.64 6.20
CA MET A 161 4.57 -7.66 7.25
C MET A 161 3.51 -6.66 6.79
N VAL A 162 3.62 -6.14 5.57
CA VAL A 162 2.61 -5.22 5.03
C VAL A 162 1.24 -5.90 4.95
N LEU A 163 1.23 -7.18 4.53
CA LEU A 163 -0.02 -7.96 4.47
C LEU A 163 -0.60 -8.29 5.85
N ASP A 164 0.23 -8.49 6.88
CA ASP A 164 -0.22 -8.67 8.27
C ASP A 164 -1.03 -7.45 8.74
N HIS A 165 -0.47 -6.25 8.53
CA HIS A 165 -1.17 -5.01 8.83
C HIS A 165 -2.42 -4.82 7.98
N PHE A 166 -2.33 -5.13 6.68
CA PHE A 166 -3.47 -5.08 5.77
C PHE A 166 -4.64 -5.93 6.27
N PHE A 167 -4.41 -7.21 6.60
CA PHE A 167 -5.48 -8.07 7.11
C PHE A 167 -6.00 -7.66 8.49
N GLY A 168 -5.17 -7.05 9.32
CA GLY A 168 -5.59 -6.46 10.60
C GLY A 168 -6.71 -5.42 10.44
N GLN A 169 -6.67 -4.63 9.37
CA GLN A 169 -7.67 -3.60 9.06
C GLN A 169 -9.02 -4.16 8.58
N TYR A 170 -9.06 -5.40 8.09
CA TYR A 170 -10.29 -6.08 7.66
C TYR A 170 -10.90 -6.99 8.74
N CYS A 171 -10.37 -6.93 9.96
CA CYS A 171 -10.88 -7.72 11.06
C CYS A 171 -12.24 -7.19 11.53
N SER A 172 -13.19 -8.09 11.83
CA SER A 172 -14.48 -7.69 12.41
C SER A 172 -14.33 -7.22 13.86
N MET A 173 -15.27 -6.38 14.33
CA MET A 173 -15.33 -6.03 15.75
C MET A 173 -15.37 -7.30 16.62
N ASN A 174 -14.51 -7.35 17.65
CA ASN A 174 -14.33 -8.48 18.58
C ASN A 174 -13.70 -9.76 18.00
N SER A 175 -12.98 -9.64 16.88
CA SER A 175 -12.17 -10.71 16.30
C SER A 175 -10.71 -10.29 16.20
N PHE A 176 -9.84 -11.23 15.81
CA PHE A 176 -8.46 -10.94 15.43
C PHE A 176 -8.09 -11.67 14.14
N THR A 177 -7.04 -11.19 13.46
CA THR A 177 -6.37 -11.93 12.39
C THR A 177 -5.00 -12.39 12.86
N GLN A 178 -4.54 -13.54 12.36
CA GLN A 178 -3.20 -14.03 12.62
C GLN A 178 -2.58 -14.53 11.32
N LEU A 179 -1.52 -13.85 10.86
CA LEU A 179 -0.86 -14.20 9.62
C LEU A 179 0.29 -15.20 9.83
N THR A 180 0.31 -16.25 9.01
CA THR A 180 1.45 -17.18 8.89
C THR A 180 2.00 -17.14 7.47
N LEU A 181 3.31 -16.93 7.34
CA LEU A 181 4.00 -16.94 6.07
C LEU A 181 4.78 -18.25 5.88
N ARG A 182 4.52 -18.91 4.75
CA ARG A 182 5.25 -20.08 4.27
C ARG A 182 5.80 -19.79 2.88
N THR A 183 6.82 -20.55 2.49
CA THR A 183 7.37 -20.47 1.13
C THR A 183 7.42 -21.85 0.50
N VAL A 184 7.51 -21.92 -0.84
CA VAL A 184 7.65 -23.20 -1.55
C VAL A 184 9.02 -23.82 -1.28
N GLN A 185 10.04 -22.98 -1.10
CA GLN A 185 11.44 -23.35 -0.95
C GLN A 185 11.79 -23.88 0.45
N ARG A 186 10.98 -23.60 1.46
CA ARG A 186 11.25 -23.98 2.85
C ARG A 186 10.15 -24.88 3.39
N GLU A 187 10.55 -25.94 4.09
CA GLU A 187 9.58 -26.84 4.73
C GLU A 187 8.88 -26.17 5.93
N LYS A 188 9.66 -25.45 6.74
CA LYS A 188 9.18 -24.72 7.92
C LYS A 188 8.56 -23.39 7.53
N ARG A 189 7.63 -22.90 8.38
CA ARG A 189 7.11 -21.53 8.28
C ARG A 189 8.26 -20.53 8.41
N VAL A 190 8.20 -19.45 7.65
CA VAL A 190 9.16 -18.36 7.75
C VAL A 190 8.89 -17.54 9.00
N VAL A 191 7.63 -17.18 9.22
CA VAL A 191 7.19 -16.39 10.37
C VAL A 191 5.69 -16.60 10.60
N GLN A 192 5.28 -16.46 11.85
CA GLN A 192 3.90 -16.27 12.25
C GLN A 192 3.85 -14.99 13.07
N TRP A 193 3.02 -14.03 12.66
CA TRP A 193 2.83 -12.80 13.41
C TRP A 193 1.89 -13.03 14.61
N PRO A 194 1.98 -12.18 15.65
CA PRO A 194 1.02 -12.23 16.74
C PRO A 194 -0.40 -11.90 16.26
N PRO A 195 -1.45 -12.32 17.01
CA PRO A 195 -2.82 -11.88 16.77
C PRO A 195 -2.93 -10.35 16.67
N ARG A 196 -3.69 -9.85 15.70
CA ARG A 196 -3.83 -8.41 15.41
C ARG A 196 -5.29 -8.02 15.26
N THR A 197 -5.62 -6.80 15.72
CA THR A 197 -6.87 -6.10 15.42
C THR A 197 -6.55 -4.65 15.04
N GLY A 198 -6.88 -4.25 13.82
CA GLY A 198 -6.48 -2.95 13.28
C GLY A 198 -4.96 -2.79 13.26
N ASP A 199 -4.46 -1.67 13.76
CA ASP A 199 -3.03 -1.34 13.76
C ASP A 199 -2.23 -1.94 14.93
N GLN A 200 -2.90 -2.45 15.96
CA GLN A 200 -2.23 -2.94 17.17
C GLN A 200 -2.22 -4.48 17.25
N PRO A 201 -1.06 -5.09 17.55
CA PRO A 201 -1.02 -6.48 17.95
C PRO A 201 -1.66 -6.63 19.35
N LEU A 202 -2.36 -7.73 19.58
CA LEU A 202 -3.14 -7.99 20.80
C LEU A 202 -2.33 -8.68 21.92
N VAL A 203 -1.01 -8.52 21.92
CA VAL A 203 -0.08 -9.18 22.86
C VAL A 203 0.23 -8.29 24.04
#